data_AF-A0A6M7U2X8-F1
#
_entry.id   AF-A0A6M7U2X8-F1
#
_cell.length_a   1.000
_cell.length_b   1.000
_cell.length_c   1.000
_cell.angle_alpha   90.00
_cell.angle_beta   90.00
_cell.angle_gamma   90.00
#
_symmetry.space_group_name_H-M   'P 1'
#
loop_
_entity.id
_entity.type
_entity.pdbx_description
1 polymer ?
#
loop_
_entity_poly.entity_id
_entity_poly.type
_entity_poly.pdbx_seq_one_letter_code
_entity_poly.pdbx_strand_id
1 'polypeptide(L)'
;MVSGLAVRRRVHWPQTYRIIRSIHPPIDLFEDIADPRDWEALASVEEKTNPRIRLEIGDLGKVAAARRVSGPGASFVMAPFVHCSTLRPGRFSDGSYGLYYAGDSEDVALAETIHHHQNFMRATKEDPGWTADFRVLIGSVDRDLDDVNAVPGVLDPDDYTASQAEGQALRAQGSDGLVWNSVRMPGGQCIGIFWPDVIPVPVQGRHYSYHWDGARVDFVRQHDTGKVLAVV
;
A
#
# COMPACT_ATOMS: atom_id res chain seq x y z
N MET A 1 7.16 0.85 23.10
CA MET A 1 7.47 2.29 23.23
C MET A 1 8.20 2.71 21.96
N VAL A 2 7.96 3.92 21.45
CA VAL A 2 8.73 4.43 20.30
C VAL A 2 10.21 4.49 20.70
N SER A 3 11.08 4.09 19.78
CA SER A 3 12.54 4.01 20.01
C SER A 3 13.18 5.32 20.49
N GLY A 4 12.54 6.46 20.19
CA GLY A 4 13.08 7.81 20.38
C GLY A 4 14.15 8.17 19.33
N LEU A 5 14.42 7.27 18.38
CA LEU A 5 15.41 7.44 17.31
C LEU A 5 14.77 7.82 15.98
N ALA A 6 13.45 7.65 15.84
CA ALA A 6 12.71 8.19 14.71
C ALA A 6 12.69 9.72 14.79
N VAL A 7 13.12 10.40 13.73
CA VAL A 7 13.21 11.87 13.70
C VAL A 7 12.15 12.42 12.76
N ARG A 8 11.26 13.27 13.30
CA ARG A 8 10.24 13.92 12.48
C ARG A 8 10.87 14.90 11.50
N ARG A 9 10.52 14.77 10.22
CA ARG A 9 10.94 15.70 9.15
C ARG A 9 9.82 15.94 8.15
N ARG A 10 9.84 17.11 7.51
CA ARG A 10 8.94 17.41 6.40
C ARG A 10 9.33 16.58 5.18
N VAL A 11 8.38 15.83 4.63
CA VAL A 11 8.52 15.11 3.36
C VAL A 11 7.58 15.75 2.36
N HIS A 12 8.18 16.33 1.33
CA HIS A 12 7.47 16.97 0.23
C HIS A 12 7.87 16.32 -1.09
N TRP A 13 7.06 15.37 -1.55
CA TRP A 13 7.23 14.72 -2.85
C TRP A 13 6.04 15.08 -3.76
N PRO A 14 6.29 15.84 -4.84
CA PRO A 14 5.25 16.19 -5.82
C PRO A 14 4.60 14.96 -6.45
N GLN A 15 5.33 13.84 -6.51
CA GLN A 15 4.83 12.56 -6.98
C GLN A 15 5.25 11.44 -6.02
N THR A 16 4.32 10.54 -5.73
CA THR A 16 4.57 9.26 -5.08
C THR A 16 4.05 8.14 -5.96
N TYR A 17 4.69 6.98 -5.89
CA TYR A 17 4.35 5.86 -6.76
C TYR A 17 3.96 4.65 -5.91
N ARG A 18 2.74 4.17 -6.11
CA ARG A 18 2.23 2.94 -5.52
C ARG A 18 1.80 2.00 -6.63
N ILE A 19 2.22 0.75 -6.57
CA ILE A 19 1.81 -0.26 -7.55
C ILE A 19 0.89 -1.27 -6.87
N ILE A 20 -0.24 -1.56 -7.50
CA ILE A 20 -1.22 -2.53 -7.00
C ILE A 20 -1.63 -3.51 -8.10
N ARG A 21 -2.10 -4.70 -7.70
CA ARG A 21 -2.69 -5.68 -8.62
C ARG A 21 -3.94 -5.09 -9.30
N SER A 22 -4.01 -5.18 -10.62
CA SER A 22 -5.10 -4.61 -11.43
C SER A 22 -6.43 -5.34 -11.31
N ILE A 23 -6.46 -6.52 -10.70
CA ILE A 23 -7.69 -7.30 -10.48
C ILE A 23 -8.63 -6.71 -9.41
N HIS A 24 -8.20 -5.68 -8.68
CA HIS A 24 -9.07 -5.02 -7.70
C HIS A 24 -9.92 -3.96 -8.43
N PRO A 25 -11.24 -4.19 -8.59
CA PRO A 25 -12.11 -3.19 -9.16
C PRO A 25 -12.22 -1.98 -8.23
N PRO A 26 -12.58 -0.79 -8.76
CA PRO A 26 -13.15 0.29 -7.95
C PRO A 26 -14.28 -0.23 -7.05
N ILE A 27 -14.43 0.37 -5.86
CA ILE A 27 -15.47 0.03 -4.90
C ILE A 27 -16.45 1.20 -4.85
N ASP A 28 -17.66 1.00 -5.39
CA ASP A 28 -18.64 2.08 -5.60
C ASP A 28 -18.94 2.86 -4.31
N LEU A 29 -19.04 2.20 -3.15
CA LEU A 29 -19.26 2.85 -1.86
C LEU A 29 -18.21 3.93 -1.54
N PHE A 30 -16.95 3.69 -1.89
CA PHE A 30 -15.87 4.64 -1.61
C PHE A 30 -15.91 5.85 -2.54
N GLU A 31 -16.41 5.65 -3.75
CA GLU A 31 -16.45 6.67 -4.79
C GLU A 31 -17.76 7.45 -4.83
N ASP A 32 -18.75 7.01 -4.04
CA ASP A 32 -19.99 7.72 -3.78
C ASP A 32 -19.74 9.06 -3.08
N ILE A 33 -20.67 9.99 -3.29
CA ILE A 33 -20.74 11.31 -2.65
C ILE A 33 -21.37 11.25 -1.25
N ALA A 34 -21.80 10.07 -0.81
CA ALA A 34 -22.30 9.84 0.54
C ALA A 34 -21.25 10.20 1.60
N ASP A 35 -21.72 10.67 2.76
CA ASP A 35 -20.84 10.97 3.89
C ASP A 35 -20.18 9.66 4.40
N PRO A 36 -18.84 9.61 4.55
CA PRO A 36 -18.15 8.41 5.03
C PRO A 36 -18.60 7.89 6.41
N ARG A 37 -19.27 8.74 7.19
CA ARG A 37 -19.87 8.38 8.49
C ARG A 37 -21.11 7.50 8.33
N ASP A 38 -21.83 7.62 7.22
CA ASP A 38 -23.07 6.89 6.96
C ASP A 38 -22.84 5.54 6.26
N TRP A 39 -21.59 5.26 5.84
CA TRP A 39 -21.21 4.06 5.09
C TRP A 39 -21.52 2.74 5.79
N GLU A 40 -21.43 2.68 7.13
CA GLU A 40 -21.79 1.46 7.87
C GLU A 40 -23.29 1.16 7.75
N ALA A 41 -24.12 2.19 7.80
CA ALA A 41 -25.56 2.03 7.60
C ALA A 41 -25.87 1.60 6.16
N LEU A 42 -25.24 2.25 5.16
CA LEU A 42 -25.41 1.92 3.75
C LEU A 42 -24.97 0.48 3.44
N ALA A 43 -23.77 0.10 3.89
CA ALA A 43 -23.24 -1.25 3.71
C ALA A 43 -24.15 -2.31 4.36
N SER A 44 -24.77 -2.02 5.52
CA SER A 44 -25.68 -2.96 6.19
C SER A 44 -27.01 -3.18 5.44
N VAL A 45 -27.48 -2.18 4.69
CA VAL A 45 -28.68 -2.28 3.85
C VAL A 45 -28.37 -3.07 2.59
N GLU A 46 -27.23 -2.79 1.98
CA GLU A 46 -26.74 -3.45 0.77
C GLU A 46 -26.30 -4.89 1.01
N GLU A 47 -25.71 -5.22 2.16
CA GLU A 47 -25.32 -6.61 2.50
C GLU A 47 -26.54 -7.55 2.51
N LYS A 48 -27.70 -7.05 2.98
CA LYS A 48 -28.95 -7.82 3.01
C LYS A 48 -29.44 -8.17 1.60
N THR A 49 -29.07 -7.38 0.59
CA THR A 49 -29.46 -7.59 -0.80
C THR A 49 -28.35 -8.25 -1.63
N ASN A 50 -27.08 -8.05 -1.28
CA ASN A 50 -25.91 -8.67 -1.90
C ASN A 50 -24.77 -8.88 -0.88
N PRO A 51 -24.60 -10.10 -0.35
CA PRO A 51 -23.57 -10.41 0.65
C PRO A 51 -22.12 -10.20 0.18
N ARG A 52 -21.86 -10.07 -1.14
CA ARG A 52 -20.52 -9.83 -1.68
C ARG A 52 -19.99 -8.42 -1.38
N ILE A 53 -20.89 -7.48 -1.10
CA ILE A 53 -20.56 -6.06 -0.88
C ILE A 53 -19.60 -5.88 0.31
N ARG A 54 -19.74 -6.71 1.35
CA ARG A 54 -18.82 -6.69 2.49
C ARG A 54 -17.41 -7.16 2.16
N LEU A 55 -17.25 -8.09 1.21
CA LEU A 55 -15.94 -8.52 0.71
C LEU A 55 -15.28 -7.41 -0.13
N GLU A 56 -16.09 -6.68 -0.88
CA GLU A 56 -15.63 -5.57 -1.73
C GLU A 56 -15.24 -4.34 -0.90
N ILE A 57 -16.01 -3.97 0.12
CA ILE A 57 -15.71 -2.81 1.00
C ILE A 57 -14.60 -3.13 2.01
N GLY A 58 -14.51 -4.37 2.48
CA GLY A 58 -13.64 -4.74 3.59
C GLY A 58 -14.17 -4.31 4.95
N ASP A 59 -13.28 -4.15 5.93
CA ASP A 59 -13.64 -3.84 7.32
C ASP A 59 -13.51 -2.34 7.62
N LEU A 60 -14.64 -1.62 7.52
CA LEU A 60 -14.75 -0.19 7.86
C LEU A 60 -14.41 0.10 9.33
N GLY A 61 -14.55 -0.88 10.23
CA GLY A 61 -14.26 -0.71 11.66
C GLY A 61 -12.78 -0.46 11.95
N LYS A 62 -11.89 -0.76 10.99
CA LYS A 62 -10.45 -0.50 11.09
C LYS A 62 -10.08 0.97 10.87
N VAL A 63 -10.99 1.76 10.33
CA VAL A 63 -10.78 3.19 10.05
C VAL A 63 -11.86 4.00 10.75
N ALA A 64 -11.43 4.87 11.67
CA ALA A 64 -12.34 5.81 12.31
C ALA A 64 -13.08 6.65 11.26
N ALA A 65 -14.38 6.85 11.43
CA ALA A 65 -15.21 7.51 10.43
C ALA A 65 -14.70 8.90 10.00
N ALA A 66 -14.15 9.67 10.94
CA ALA A 66 -13.56 10.99 10.69
C ALA A 66 -12.26 10.97 9.85
N ARG A 67 -11.64 9.81 9.68
CA ARG A 67 -10.39 9.61 8.90
C ARG A 67 -10.65 8.98 7.54
N ARG A 68 -11.90 8.63 7.22
CA ARG A 68 -12.28 8.01 5.94
C ARG A 68 -12.30 9.07 4.84
N VAL A 69 -11.94 8.65 3.63
CA VAL A 69 -11.90 9.51 2.44
C VAL A 69 -12.92 8.98 1.44
N SER A 70 -13.73 9.86 0.86
CA SER A 70 -14.70 9.56 -0.20
C SER A 70 -14.44 10.36 -1.48
N GLY A 71 -15.18 10.01 -2.53
CA GLY A 71 -15.16 10.66 -3.82
C GLY A 71 -14.36 9.88 -4.87
N PRO A 72 -14.31 10.40 -6.12
CA PRO A 72 -13.76 9.65 -7.25
C PRO A 72 -12.35 9.12 -6.99
N GLY A 73 -12.16 7.80 -7.13
CA GLY A 73 -10.89 7.12 -6.91
C GLY A 73 -10.52 6.86 -5.44
N ALA A 74 -11.36 7.20 -4.46
CA ALA A 74 -11.06 7.00 -3.04
C ALA A 74 -10.79 5.52 -2.69
N SER A 75 -11.30 4.58 -3.49
CA SER A 75 -10.93 3.16 -3.44
C SER A 75 -9.40 2.93 -3.41
N PHE A 76 -8.65 3.72 -4.19
CA PHE A 76 -7.19 3.61 -4.27
C PHE A 76 -6.46 4.01 -2.98
N VAL A 77 -7.09 4.83 -2.13
CA VAL A 77 -6.56 5.21 -0.82
C VAL A 77 -7.12 4.33 0.28
N MET A 78 -8.44 4.09 0.29
CA MET A 78 -9.13 3.39 1.38
C MET A 78 -8.78 1.90 1.46
N ALA A 79 -8.63 1.23 0.31
CA ALA A 79 -8.40 -0.21 0.22
C ALA A 79 -7.32 -0.77 1.16
N PRO A 80 -6.07 -0.22 1.24
CA PRO A 80 -5.07 -0.74 2.16
C PRO A 80 -5.48 -0.72 3.63
N PHE A 81 -6.36 0.19 4.03
CA PHE A 81 -6.77 0.36 5.43
C PHE A 81 -7.87 -0.61 5.84
N VAL A 82 -8.84 -0.86 4.95
CA VAL A 82 -10.01 -1.70 5.21
C VAL A 82 -9.78 -3.18 4.91
N HIS A 83 -8.88 -3.51 3.98
CA HIS A 83 -8.56 -4.90 3.59
C HIS A 83 -7.30 -5.48 4.25
N CYS A 84 -6.64 -4.74 5.15
CA CYS A 84 -5.49 -5.27 5.88
C CYS A 84 -5.87 -6.52 6.70
N SER A 85 -4.92 -7.44 6.89
CA SER A 85 -5.15 -8.71 7.59
C SER A 85 -3.87 -9.21 8.23
N THR A 86 -3.99 -9.81 9.42
CA THR A 86 -2.88 -10.49 10.11
C THR A 86 -2.35 -11.71 9.36
N LEU A 87 -3.09 -12.21 8.35
CA LEU A 87 -2.61 -13.25 7.44
C LEU A 87 -1.59 -12.71 6.41
N ARG A 88 -1.52 -11.39 6.23
CA ARG A 88 -0.61 -10.71 5.29
C ARG A 88 -0.05 -9.45 5.95
N PRO A 89 0.85 -9.61 6.94
CA PRO A 89 1.48 -8.48 7.60
C PRO A 89 2.34 -7.68 6.62
N GLY A 90 2.48 -6.39 6.89
CA GLY A 90 3.39 -5.50 6.18
C GLY A 90 4.67 -5.24 6.96
N ARG A 91 5.54 -4.39 6.40
CA ARG A 91 6.78 -3.98 7.08
C ARG A 91 6.51 -3.24 8.39
N PHE A 92 5.58 -2.29 8.39
CA PHE A 92 5.27 -1.44 9.55
C PHE A 92 3.91 -1.72 10.19
N SER A 93 3.34 -2.91 9.93
CA SER A 93 2.13 -3.39 10.58
C SER A 93 2.08 -4.90 10.62
N ASP A 94 1.64 -5.44 11.74
CA ASP A 94 1.32 -6.87 11.92
C ASP A 94 0.03 -7.30 11.19
N GLY A 95 -0.64 -6.37 10.49
CA GLY A 95 -1.88 -6.61 9.77
C GLY A 95 -3.15 -6.31 10.57
N SER A 96 -3.04 -5.89 11.83
CA SER A 96 -4.18 -5.42 12.65
C SER A 96 -4.72 -4.05 12.19
N TYR A 97 -3.89 -3.26 11.52
CA TYR A 97 -4.25 -2.02 10.83
C TYR A 97 -3.52 -1.91 9.49
N GLY A 98 -4.06 -1.13 8.56
CA GLY A 98 -3.46 -0.94 7.24
C GLY A 98 -2.57 0.28 7.16
N LEU A 99 -1.68 0.29 6.15
CA LEU A 99 -0.93 1.46 5.75
C LEU A 99 -0.99 1.63 4.24
N TYR A 100 -0.97 2.87 3.80
CA TYR A 100 -0.68 3.20 2.41
C TYR A 100 0.84 3.31 2.21
N TYR A 101 1.37 2.45 1.36
CA TYR A 101 2.79 2.40 0.97
C TYR A 101 3.00 3.01 -0.41
N ALA A 102 4.04 3.81 -0.57
CA ALA A 102 4.51 4.35 -1.85
C ALA A 102 6.02 4.61 -1.85
N GLY A 103 6.63 4.61 -3.03
CA GLY A 103 8.01 5.05 -3.27
C GLY A 103 8.08 6.50 -3.76
N ASP A 104 9.26 7.11 -3.65
CA ASP A 104 9.60 8.41 -4.23
C ASP A 104 9.74 8.38 -5.77
N SER A 105 9.84 7.18 -6.34
CA SER A 105 10.02 6.94 -7.76
C SER A 105 9.30 5.66 -8.20
N GLU A 106 8.98 5.59 -9.49
CA GLU A 106 8.33 4.42 -10.08
C GLU A 106 9.22 3.16 -9.96
N ASP A 107 10.54 3.32 -10.07
CA ASP A 107 11.51 2.23 -9.96
C ASP A 107 11.56 1.64 -8.53
N VAL A 108 11.48 2.49 -7.49
CA VAL A 108 11.34 2.01 -6.10
C VAL A 108 10.05 1.23 -5.93
N ALA A 109 8.93 1.77 -6.43
CA ALA A 109 7.64 1.09 -6.33
C ALA A 109 7.65 -0.27 -7.04
N LEU A 110 8.24 -0.35 -8.23
CA LEU A 110 8.45 -1.60 -8.98
C LEU A 110 9.28 -2.61 -8.17
N ALA A 111 10.42 -2.19 -7.62
CA ALA A 111 11.30 -3.09 -6.87
C ALA A 111 10.60 -3.70 -5.64
N GLU A 112 9.86 -2.88 -4.89
CA GLU A 112 9.09 -3.32 -3.73
C GLU A 112 7.96 -4.29 -4.14
N THR A 113 7.18 -3.97 -5.19
CA THR A 113 6.08 -4.85 -5.61
C THR A 113 6.55 -6.12 -6.30
N ILE A 114 7.67 -6.09 -7.04
CA ILE A 114 8.30 -7.30 -7.57
C ILE A 114 8.71 -8.22 -6.42
N HIS A 115 9.40 -7.70 -5.41
CA HIS A 115 9.82 -8.50 -4.25
C HIS A 115 8.62 -9.20 -3.59
N HIS A 116 7.56 -8.45 -3.26
CA HIS A 116 6.37 -9.01 -2.63
C HIS A 116 5.59 -9.96 -3.53
N HIS A 117 5.51 -9.67 -4.83
CA HIS A 117 4.85 -10.56 -5.78
C HIS A 117 5.60 -11.89 -5.93
N GLN A 118 6.93 -11.86 -6.00
CA GLN A 118 7.75 -13.06 -6.03
C GLN A 118 7.53 -13.92 -4.78
N ASN A 119 7.53 -13.32 -3.60
CA ASN A 119 7.29 -14.07 -2.36
C ASN A 119 5.90 -14.72 -2.36
N PHE A 120 4.90 -14.01 -2.87
CA PHE A 120 3.56 -14.58 -3.07
C PHE A 120 3.59 -15.76 -4.06
N MET A 121 4.20 -15.60 -5.23
CA MET A 121 4.28 -16.65 -6.26
C MET A 121 5.12 -17.85 -5.81
N ARG A 122 6.19 -17.67 -5.02
CA ARG A 122 6.93 -18.78 -4.42
C ARG A 122 6.08 -19.61 -3.46
N ALA A 123 5.09 -18.99 -2.82
CA ALA A 123 4.14 -19.68 -1.96
C ALA A 123 3.02 -20.37 -2.76
N THR A 124 2.91 -20.13 -4.07
CA THR A 124 2.02 -20.86 -4.97
C THR A 124 2.77 -22.01 -5.66
N LYS A 125 2.03 -22.85 -6.40
CA LYS A 125 2.58 -23.94 -7.23
C LYS A 125 2.32 -23.68 -8.72
N GLU A 126 2.29 -22.40 -9.10
CA GLU A 126 2.00 -22.00 -10.47
C GLU A 126 3.18 -22.32 -11.40
N ASP A 127 2.87 -22.78 -12.60
CA ASP A 127 3.86 -23.10 -13.64
C ASP A 127 4.57 -21.83 -14.17
N PRO A 128 5.77 -21.97 -14.76
CA PRO A 128 6.41 -20.90 -15.51
C PRO A 128 5.52 -20.32 -16.62
N GLY A 129 5.65 -19.03 -16.91
CA GLY A 129 4.93 -18.36 -17.99
C GLY A 129 3.70 -17.58 -17.54
N TRP A 130 3.35 -17.66 -16.24
CA TRP A 130 2.26 -16.86 -15.68
C TRP A 130 2.57 -15.37 -15.71
N THR A 131 1.56 -14.57 -16.03
CA THR A 131 1.63 -13.12 -15.94
C THR A 131 0.59 -12.57 -14.97
N ALA A 132 0.95 -11.51 -14.27
CA ALA A 132 0.05 -10.77 -13.39
C ALA A 132 0.08 -9.29 -13.74
N ASP A 133 -1.12 -8.71 -13.91
CA ASP A 133 -1.24 -7.30 -14.25
C ASP A 133 -1.32 -6.42 -13.01
N PHE A 134 -0.60 -5.31 -13.09
CA PHE A 134 -0.47 -4.28 -12.07
C PHE A 134 -0.73 -2.91 -12.68
N ARG A 135 -1.14 -1.96 -11.83
CA ARG A 135 -1.32 -0.56 -12.19
C ARG A 135 -0.55 0.33 -11.24
N VAL A 136 0.00 1.41 -11.79
CA VAL A 136 0.62 2.48 -11.02
C VAL A 136 -0.47 3.43 -10.55
N LEU A 137 -0.36 3.87 -9.31
CA LEU A 137 -1.11 4.96 -8.71
C LEU A 137 -0.11 6.06 -8.40
N ILE A 138 -0.36 7.24 -8.95
CA ILE A 138 0.49 8.43 -8.81
C ILE A 138 -0.20 9.37 -7.83
N GLY A 139 0.39 9.50 -6.64
CA GLY A 139 -0.08 10.41 -5.59
C GLY A 139 0.91 11.55 -5.36
N SER A 140 0.77 12.21 -4.23
CA SER A 140 1.74 13.19 -3.70
C SER A 140 1.74 13.14 -2.17
N VAL A 141 2.78 13.69 -1.54
CA VAL A 141 2.82 13.86 -0.09
C VAL A 141 3.46 15.19 0.27
N ASP A 142 2.85 15.88 1.23
CA ASP A 142 3.40 17.08 1.86
C ASP A 142 3.04 17.08 3.36
N ARG A 143 3.81 16.32 4.14
CA ARG A 143 3.52 16.00 5.55
C ARG A 143 4.79 15.85 6.37
N ASP A 144 4.65 16.01 7.68
CA ASP A 144 5.72 15.65 8.61
C ASP A 144 5.62 14.16 8.91
N LEU A 145 6.65 13.40 8.49
CA LEU A 145 6.73 11.97 8.70
C LEU A 145 7.90 11.66 9.63
N ASP A 146 7.80 10.56 10.37
CA ASP A 146 8.87 10.09 11.24
C ASP A 146 9.91 9.31 10.40
N ASP A 147 11.12 9.84 10.28
CA ASP A 147 12.24 9.20 9.60
C ASP A 147 12.82 8.10 10.49
N VAL A 148 12.67 6.85 10.07
CA VAL A 148 13.02 5.66 10.88
C VAL A 148 14.38 5.06 10.50
N ASN A 149 15.17 5.71 9.64
CA ASN A 149 16.44 5.16 9.16
C ASN A 149 17.46 4.89 10.29
N ALA A 150 17.40 5.65 11.37
CA ALA A 150 18.30 5.50 12.52
C ALA A 150 17.82 4.43 13.54
N VAL A 151 16.64 3.84 13.34
CA VAL A 151 16.07 2.87 14.28
C VAL A 151 16.66 1.48 14.00
N PRO A 152 17.35 0.84 14.98
CA PRO A 152 18.00 -0.45 14.76
C PRO A 152 17.01 -1.55 14.34
N GLY A 153 17.39 -2.32 13.33
CA GLY A 153 16.62 -3.47 12.83
C GLY A 153 15.36 -3.14 12.02
N VAL A 154 14.92 -1.87 11.98
CA VAL A 154 13.69 -1.49 11.25
C VAL A 154 13.80 -1.66 9.74
N LEU A 155 15.04 -1.65 9.21
CA LEU A 155 15.32 -1.86 7.80
C LEU A 155 15.85 -3.26 7.50
N ASP A 156 15.62 -4.23 8.38
CA ASP A 156 15.94 -5.62 8.07
C ASP A 156 15.20 -6.05 6.79
N PRO A 157 15.88 -6.67 5.81
CA PRO A 157 15.26 -7.04 4.56
C PRO A 157 14.13 -8.05 4.75
N ASP A 158 14.20 -8.96 5.71
CA ASP A 158 13.31 -10.12 5.77
C ASP A 158 12.59 -10.27 7.12
N ASP A 159 13.15 -9.77 8.23
CA ASP A 159 12.52 -9.76 9.55
C ASP A 159 11.83 -8.43 9.86
N TYR A 160 10.49 -8.43 9.86
CA TYR A 160 9.71 -7.22 10.11
C TYR A 160 9.38 -6.99 11.59
N THR A 161 9.94 -7.76 12.51
CA THR A 161 9.62 -7.66 13.95
C THR A 161 9.90 -6.26 14.50
N ALA A 162 11.10 -5.71 14.24
CA ALA A 162 11.47 -4.39 14.73
C ALA A 162 10.66 -3.26 14.06
N SER A 163 10.43 -3.36 12.75
CA SER A 163 9.67 -2.37 11.99
C SER A 163 8.19 -2.35 12.35
N GLN A 164 7.58 -3.51 12.64
CA GLN A 164 6.20 -3.60 13.10
C GLN A 164 6.04 -2.99 14.49
N ALA A 165 6.98 -3.27 15.41
CA ALA A 165 6.97 -2.70 16.75
C ALA A 165 7.08 -1.16 16.71
N GLU A 166 8.00 -0.63 15.89
CA GLU A 166 8.15 0.82 15.74
C GLU A 166 6.93 1.46 15.06
N GLY A 167 6.42 0.83 13.99
CA GLY A 167 5.22 1.29 13.28
C GLY A 167 4.00 1.36 14.19
N GLN A 168 3.76 0.33 15.00
CA GLN A 168 2.67 0.29 15.97
C GLN A 168 2.82 1.42 17.01
N ALA A 169 4.03 1.61 17.51
CA ALA A 169 4.30 2.63 18.52
C ALA A 169 4.11 4.06 17.97
N LEU A 170 4.59 4.35 16.75
CA LEU A 170 4.41 5.64 16.09
C LEU A 170 2.94 5.93 15.79
N ARG A 171 2.20 4.93 15.28
CA ARG A 171 0.77 5.07 15.03
C ARG A 171 -0.02 5.32 16.32
N ALA A 172 0.31 4.62 17.41
CA ALA A 172 -0.32 4.81 18.70
C ALA A 172 -0.10 6.22 19.28
N GLN A 173 0.98 6.89 18.90
CA GLN A 173 1.26 8.29 19.24
C GLN A 173 0.57 9.30 18.30
N GLY A 174 -0.21 8.83 17.31
CA GLY A 174 -0.92 9.69 16.38
C GLY A 174 -0.04 10.26 15.26
N SER A 175 1.08 9.61 14.93
CA SER A 175 1.88 9.97 13.75
C SER A 175 1.05 9.88 12.47
N ASP A 176 1.35 10.74 11.50
CA ASP A 176 0.77 10.70 10.15
C ASP A 176 1.36 9.56 9.31
N GLY A 177 2.61 9.19 9.58
CA GLY A 177 3.32 8.17 8.84
C GLY A 177 4.82 8.22 9.06
N LEU A 178 5.53 7.43 8.27
CA LEU A 178 6.97 7.25 8.38
C LEU A 178 7.63 7.21 7.00
N VAL A 179 8.93 7.52 6.98
CA VAL A 179 9.78 7.53 5.79
C VAL A 179 11.08 6.77 6.05
N TRP A 180 11.56 6.01 5.06
CA TRP A 180 12.80 5.23 5.16
C TRP A 180 13.47 5.09 3.80
N ASN A 181 14.75 4.75 3.80
CA ASN A 181 15.48 4.38 2.60
C ASN A 181 15.02 2.99 2.14
N SER A 182 14.70 2.84 0.85
CA SER A 182 14.27 1.55 0.32
C SER A 182 15.37 0.51 0.53
N VAL A 183 14.97 -0.67 1.00
CA VAL A 183 15.86 -1.83 1.13
C VAL A 183 15.94 -2.64 -0.17
N ARG A 184 15.14 -2.27 -1.18
CA ARG A 184 15.04 -2.95 -2.48
C ARG A 184 15.64 -2.15 -3.62
N MET A 185 15.71 -0.82 -3.49
CA MET A 185 16.25 0.08 -4.50
C MET A 185 17.19 1.11 -3.85
N PRO A 186 18.52 0.89 -3.90
CA PRO A 186 19.50 1.82 -3.32
C PRO A 186 19.34 3.24 -3.86
N GLY A 187 19.40 4.23 -2.96
CA GLY A 187 19.23 5.65 -3.28
C GLY A 187 17.78 6.12 -3.36
N GLY A 188 16.81 5.21 -3.36
CA GLY A 188 15.39 5.53 -3.28
C GLY A 188 14.84 5.52 -1.86
N GLN A 189 13.68 6.15 -1.68
CA GLN A 189 12.97 6.22 -0.41
C GLN A 189 11.54 5.70 -0.52
N CYS A 190 11.03 5.18 0.60
CA CYS A 190 9.67 4.71 0.75
C CYS A 190 8.96 5.48 1.87
N ILE A 191 7.65 5.60 1.74
CA ILE A 191 6.75 6.11 2.78
C ILE A 191 5.69 5.08 3.14
N GLY A 192 5.21 5.20 4.38
CA GLY A 192 4.14 4.41 4.96
C GLY A 192 3.22 5.36 5.72
N ILE A 193 1.99 5.50 5.25
CA ILE A 193 1.01 6.45 5.79
C ILE A 193 -0.01 5.69 6.64
N PHE A 194 -0.27 6.18 7.85
CA PHE A 194 -1.11 5.51 8.84
C PHE A 194 -2.60 5.78 8.71
N TRP A 195 -2.98 6.86 8.01
CA TRP A 195 -4.36 7.31 7.90
C TRP A 195 -4.73 7.69 6.46
N PRO A 196 -5.94 7.36 5.98
CA PRO A 196 -6.31 7.63 4.60
C PRO A 196 -6.38 9.13 4.26
N ASP A 197 -6.79 9.97 5.21
CA ASP A 197 -6.94 11.42 5.08
C ASP A 197 -5.63 12.22 5.10
N VAL A 198 -4.49 11.56 5.33
CA VAL A 198 -3.17 12.22 5.36
C VAL A 198 -2.65 12.53 3.97
N ILE A 199 -3.07 11.78 2.95
CA ILE A 199 -2.66 11.93 1.56
C ILE A 199 -3.85 12.20 0.63
N PRO A 200 -3.64 12.91 -0.49
CA PRO A 200 -4.67 13.04 -1.52
C PRO A 200 -4.99 11.70 -2.20
N VAL A 201 -6.16 11.63 -2.83
CA VAL A 201 -6.52 10.50 -3.70
C VAL A 201 -5.56 10.47 -4.90
N PRO A 202 -4.83 9.35 -5.14
CA PRO A 202 -3.92 9.25 -6.26
C PRO A 202 -4.70 9.06 -7.55
N VAL A 203 -4.08 9.45 -8.65
CA VAL A 203 -4.59 9.19 -9.99
C VAL A 203 -3.98 7.92 -10.55
N GLN A 204 -4.73 7.22 -11.40
CA GLN A 204 -4.21 6.04 -12.06
C GLN A 204 -3.18 6.44 -13.14
N GLY A 205 -2.02 5.78 -13.10
CA GLY A 205 -0.97 5.87 -14.11
C GLY A 205 -0.98 4.68 -15.07
N ARG A 206 0.22 4.27 -15.50
CA ARG A 206 0.39 3.16 -16.47
C ARG A 206 0.10 1.79 -15.86
N HIS A 207 0.10 0.78 -16.72
CA HIS A 207 -0.02 -0.63 -16.34
C HIS A 207 1.25 -1.41 -16.67
N TYR A 208 1.51 -2.42 -15.84
CA TYR A 208 2.58 -3.39 -15.99
C TYR A 208 2.02 -4.81 -16.04
N SER A 209 2.68 -5.68 -16.80
CA SER A 209 2.55 -7.12 -16.66
C SER A 209 3.84 -7.68 -16.09
N TYR A 210 3.75 -8.39 -14.97
CA TYR A 210 4.90 -9.06 -14.36
C TYR A 210 4.92 -10.51 -14.84
N HIS A 211 6.03 -10.97 -15.38
CA HIS A 211 6.17 -12.35 -15.84
C HIS A 211 6.86 -13.19 -14.77
N TRP A 212 6.35 -14.39 -14.52
CA TRP A 212 6.90 -15.36 -13.58
C TRP A 212 7.56 -16.52 -14.34
N ASP A 213 8.86 -16.73 -14.14
CA ASP A 213 9.63 -17.79 -14.82
C ASP A 213 9.57 -19.16 -14.11
N GLY A 214 8.74 -19.29 -13.07
CA GLY A 214 8.70 -20.46 -12.18
C GLY A 214 9.55 -20.31 -10.91
N ALA A 215 10.48 -19.35 -10.89
CA ALA A 215 11.37 -19.13 -9.77
C ALA A 215 11.47 -17.66 -9.35
N ARG A 216 11.29 -16.69 -10.24
CA ARG A 216 11.31 -15.26 -9.94
C ARG A 216 10.49 -14.50 -10.98
N VAL A 217 10.32 -13.21 -10.74
CA VAL A 217 9.93 -12.29 -11.80
C VAL A 217 11.20 -11.95 -12.56
N ASP A 218 11.29 -12.35 -13.82
CA ASP A 218 12.47 -12.16 -14.68
C ASP A 218 12.35 -10.92 -15.56
N PHE A 219 11.13 -10.50 -15.91
CA PHE A 219 10.88 -9.21 -16.54
C PHE A 219 9.51 -8.63 -16.21
N VAL A 220 9.39 -7.32 -16.41
CA VAL A 220 8.11 -6.61 -16.42
C VAL A 220 7.91 -5.90 -17.76
N ARG A 221 6.68 -5.89 -18.27
CA ARG A 221 6.30 -5.24 -19.52
C ARG A 221 5.39 -4.06 -19.25
N GLN A 222 5.74 -2.89 -19.77
CA GLN A 222 4.87 -1.72 -19.81
C GLN A 222 3.76 -1.90 -20.86
N HIS A 223 2.51 -1.70 -20.48
CA HIS A 223 1.37 -1.87 -21.40
C HIS A 223 1.28 -0.75 -22.43
N ASP A 224 1.58 0.48 -22.03
CA ASP A 224 1.45 1.69 -22.83
C ASP A 224 2.53 1.79 -23.92
N THR A 225 3.77 1.41 -23.60
CA THR A 225 4.91 1.51 -24.54
C THR A 225 5.31 0.16 -25.15
N GLY A 226 4.87 -0.96 -24.56
CA GLY A 226 5.37 -2.29 -24.89
C GLY A 226 6.82 -2.54 -24.42
N LYS A 227 7.46 -1.59 -23.73
CA LYS A 227 8.83 -1.72 -23.25
C LYS A 227 8.93 -2.87 -22.25
N VAL A 228 9.93 -3.74 -22.44
CA VAL A 228 10.26 -4.82 -21.52
C VAL A 228 11.47 -4.39 -20.69
N LEU A 229 11.35 -4.51 -19.38
CA LEU A 229 12.40 -4.21 -18.41
C LEU A 229 12.81 -5.53 -17.76
N ALA A 230 14.07 -5.91 -17.93
CA ALA A 230 14.63 -7.07 -17.25
C ALA A 230 14.73 -6.79 -15.74
N VAL A 231 14.41 -7.80 -14.92
CA VAL A 231 14.59 -7.77 -13.48
C VAL A 231 15.89 -8.53 -13.18
N VAL A 232 16.88 -7.81 -12.64
CA VAL A 232 18.23 -8.31 -12.37
C VAL A 232 18.41 -8.63 -10.90
#